data_AF-A0A7W0GJC2-F1
#
_entry.id   AF-A0A7W0GJC2-F1
#
_cell.length_a   1.000
_cell.length_b   1.000
_cell.length_c   1.000
_cell.angle_alpha   90.00
_cell.angle_beta   90.00
_cell.angle_gamma   90.00
#
_symmetry.space_group_name_H-M   'P 1'
#
loop_
_entity.id
_entity.type
_entity.pdbx_description
1 polymer ?
#
loop_
_entity_poly.entity_id
_entity_poly.type
_entity_poly.pdbx_seq_one_letter_code
_entity_poly.pdbx_strand_id
1 'polypeptide(L)' 'YPPTPWNGSVRDSYGTPGPYEDAVQNTPIFEENPPETFKGIDIMRAVRSFDPCLPCGVHMYLGNGKALNKMHSPTMMNQG' A
#
# COMPACT_ATOMS: atom_id res chain seq x y z
N TYR A 1 4.16 -18.54 -3.28
CA TYR A 1 3.17 -17.46 -3.47
C TYR A 1 3.55 -16.34 -2.53
N PRO A 2 3.71 -15.09 -2.99
CA PRO A 2 4.00 -13.96 -2.10
C PRO A 2 2.85 -13.72 -1.10
N PRO A 3 3.07 -13.01 0.01
CA PRO A 3 2.02 -12.71 1.00
C PRO A 3 1.08 -11.58 0.57
N THR A 4 1.57 -10.62 -0.23
CA THR A 4 0.81 -9.43 -0.64
C THR A 4 -0.47 -9.69 -1.44
N PRO A 5 -0.60 -10.72 -2.31
CA PRO A 5 -1.87 -11.05 -2.96
C PRO A 5 -2.99 -11.41 -1.98
N TRP A 6 -2.66 -11.99 -0.81
CA TRP A 6 -3.63 -12.31 0.24
C TRP A 6 -4.03 -11.07 1.03
N ASN A 7 -3.06 -10.21 1.37
CA ASN A 7 -3.33 -9.03 2.18
C ASN A 7 -4.02 -7.90 1.40
N GLY A 8 -3.68 -7.77 0.10
CA GLY A 8 -4.25 -6.78 -0.82
C GLY A 8 -5.38 -7.31 -1.69
N SER A 9 -5.98 -8.45 -1.34
CA SER A 9 -7.14 -8.95 -2.06
C SER A 9 -8.30 -7.95 -1.96
N VAL A 10 -9.01 -7.75 -3.07
CA VAL A 10 -10.30 -7.04 -3.06
C VAL A 10 -11.38 -7.91 -2.41
N ARG A 11 -12.59 -7.37 -2.26
CA ARG A 11 -13.75 -8.14 -1.82
C ARG A 11 -13.90 -9.47 -2.58
N ASP A 12 -14.12 -10.54 -1.85
CA ASP A 12 -14.41 -11.85 -2.41
C ASP A 12 -15.81 -11.92 -3.04
N SER A 13 -16.18 -13.07 -3.62
CA SER A 13 -17.51 -13.29 -4.21
C SER A 13 -18.67 -13.19 -3.22
N TYR A 14 -18.38 -13.26 -1.92
CA TYR A 14 -19.35 -13.13 -0.84
C TYR A 14 -19.38 -11.70 -0.25
N GLY A 15 -18.55 -10.79 -0.77
CA GLY A 15 -18.44 -9.41 -0.32
C GLY A 15 -17.50 -9.19 0.87
N THR A 16 -16.78 -10.23 1.32
CA THR A 16 -15.84 -10.14 2.44
C THR A 16 -14.64 -9.29 2.02
N PRO A 17 -14.35 -8.17 2.71
CA PRO A 17 -13.20 -7.32 2.40
C PRO A 17 -11.88 -8.04 2.68
N GLY A 18 -10.84 -7.72 1.91
CA GLY A 18 -9.49 -8.20 2.19
C GLY A 18 -8.86 -7.49 3.39
N PRO A 19 -7.73 -8.00 3.93
CA PRO A 19 -7.09 -7.47 5.13
C PRO A 19 -6.78 -5.96 5.08
N TYR A 20 -6.37 -5.42 3.92
CA TYR A 20 -6.16 -3.96 3.79
C TYR A 20 -7.45 -3.16 3.88
N GLU A 21 -8.51 -3.61 3.22
CA GLU A 21 -9.80 -2.93 3.23
C GLU A 21 -10.43 -2.96 4.64
N ASP A 22 -10.33 -4.10 5.32
CA ASP A 22 -10.82 -4.28 6.69
C ASP A 22 -10.01 -3.44 7.70
N ALA A 23 -8.67 -3.47 7.63
CA ALA A 23 -7.82 -2.71 8.53
C ALA A 23 -8.05 -1.19 8.42
N VAL A 24 -8.22 -0.67 7.20
CA VAL A 24 -8.49 0.76 6.98
C VAL A 24 -9.87 1.15 7.49
N GLN A 25 -10.90 0.34 7.26
CA GLN A 25 -12.26 0.61 7.76
C GLN A 25 -12.32 0.66 9.29
N ASN A 26 -11.50 -0.16 9.96
CA ASN A 26 -11.43 -0.22 11.42
C ASN A 26 -10.42 0.77 12.04
N THR A 27 -9.74 1.60 11.24
CA THR A 27 -8.76 2.57 11.76
C THR A 27 -9.46 3.89 12.11
N PRO A 28 -9.49 4.31 13.39
CA PRO A 28 -9.97 5.63 13.77
C PRO A 28 -9.05 6.73 13.21
N ILE A 29 -9.64 7.84 12.80
CA ILE A 29 -8.92 9.01 12.28
C ILE A 29 -8.55 9.92 13.45
N PHE A 30 -7.24 10.06 13.70
CA PHE A 30 -6.68 10.95 14.73
C PHE A 30 -6.03 12.20 14.12
N GLU A 31 -5.91 12.25 12.80
CA GLU A 31 -5.44 13.44 12.10
C GLU A 31 -6.37 14.64 12.33
N GLU A 32 -5.81 15.70 12.92
CA GLU A 32 -6.53 16.94 13.25
C GLU A 32 -6.53 17.97 12.11
N ASN A 33 -5.97 17.62 10.94
CA ASN A 33 -5.94 18.53 9.80
C ASN A 33 -7.35 18.72 9.22
N PRO A 34 -7.69 19.94 8.79
CA PRO A 34 -8.96 20.18 8.13
C PRO A 34 -9.01 19.45 6.78
N PRO A 35 -10.21 19.15 6.25
CA PRO A 35 -10.40 18.30 5.07
C PRO A 35 -9.58 18.75 3.85
N GLU A 36 -9.29 20.05 3.71
CA GLU A 36 -8.55 20.62 2.58
C GLU A 36 -7.05 20.30 2.64
N THR A 37 -6.52 19.95 3.81
CA THR A 37 -5.09 19.61 4.01
C THR A 37 -4.90 18.20 4.58
N PHE A 38 -5.96 17.39 4.58
CA PHE A 38 -5.96 16.01 5.05
C PHE A 38 -5.00 15.14 4.23
N LYS A 39 -4.07 14.48 4.90
CA LYS A 39 -3.05 13.59 4.31
C LYS A 39 -3.42 12.11 4.45
N GLY A 40 -4.31 11.77 5.39
CA GLY A 40 -4.68 10.40 5.70
C GLY A 40 -3.56 9.63 6.39
N ILE A 41 -2.84 10.25 7.32
CA ILE A 41 -1.65 9.65 7.94
C ILE A 41 -1.98 8.34 8.68
N ASP A 42 -3.13 8.25 9.32
CA ASP A 42 -3.55 7.06 10.07
C ASP A 42 -3.88 5.89 9.14
N ILE A 43 -4.55 6.18 8.02
CA ILE A 43 -4.81 5.20 6.94
C ILE A 43 -3.48 4.72 6.35
N MET A 44 -2.57 5.66 6.07
CA MET A 44 -1.25 5.38 5.53
C MET A 44 -0.37 4.56 6.48
N ARG A 45 -0.54 4.71 7.80
CA ARG A 45 0.12 3.88 8.82
C ARG A 45 -0.45 2.46 8.84
N ALA A 46 -1.77 2.33 8.81
CA ALA A 46 -2.44 1.02 8.77
C ALA A 46 -1.97 0.20 7.55
N VAL A 47 -2.01 0.77 6.35
CA VAL A 47 -1.59 0.06 5.12
C VAL A 47 -0.09 -0.26 5.10
N ARG A 48 0.78 0.65 5.53
CA ARG A 48 2.24 0.43 5.56
C ARG A 48 2.66 -0.62 6.59
N SER A 49 1.87 -0.85 7.64
CA SER A 49 2.17 -1.89 8.65
C SER A 49 2.24 -3.30 8.06
N PHE A 50 1.59 -3.52 6.90
CA PHE A 50 1.58 -4.81 6.20
C PHE A 50 2.68 -4.97 5.14
N ASP A 51 3.61 -4.02 5.04
CA ASP A 51 4.70 -4.00 4.05
C ASP A 51 4.23 -4.34 2.61
N PRO A 52 3.38 -3.47 2.00
CA PRO A 52 2.77 -3.76 0.72
C PRO A 52 3.79 -3.75 -0.44
N CYS A 53 4.19 -4.94 -0.90
CA CYS A 53 4.93 -5.12 -2.15
C CYS A 53 3.98 -5.30 -3.34
N LEU A 54 3.54 -4.21 -3.96
CA LEU A 54 2.62 -4.26 -5.12
C LEU A 54 3.13 -5.13 -6.30
N PRO A 55 4.43 -5.13 -6.67
CA PRO A 55 4.93 -6.05 -7.69
C PRO A 55 4.76 -7.53 -7.32
N CYS A 56 4.86 -7.85 -6.02
CA CYS A 56 4.63 -9.18 -5.48
C CYS A 56 3.15 -9.56 -5.46
N GLY A 57 2.26 -8.57 -5.32
CA GLY A 57 0.80 -8.73 -5.23
C GLY A 57 0.11 -9.15 -6.53
N VAL A 58 0.60 -8.67 -7.68
CA VAL A 58 0.01 -8.95 -9.01
C VAL A 58 0.94 -9.72 -9.95
N HIS A 59 2.16 -9.98 -9.50
CA HIS A 59 3.23 -10.63 -10.26
C HIS A 59 3.64 -9.80 -11.50
N MET A 60 4.52 -8.81 -11.32
CA MET A 60 5.08 -8.07 -12.46
C MET A 60 6.13 -8.91 -13.19
N TYR A 61 5.81 -9.39 -14.40
CA TYR A 61 6.74 -10.11 -15.28
C TYR A 61 7.15 -9.23 -16.48
N LEU A 62 8.46 -8.94 -16.62
CA LEU A 62 9.00 -8.09 -17.69
C LEU A 62 9.60 -8.88 -18.89
N GLY A 63 9.52 -10.22 -18.93
CA GLY A 63 10.16 -11.03 -19.97
C GLY A 63 11.69 -10.83 -20.04
N ASN A 64 12.30 -10.95 -21.23
CA ASN A 64 13.73 -10.62 -21.48
C ASN A 64 14.03 -9.11 -21.43
N GLY A 65 13.11 -8.29 -20.92
CA GLY A 65 13.29 -6.85 -20.76
C GLY A 65 14.43 -6.54 -19.78
N LYS A 66 15.31 -5.62 -20.19
CA LYS A 66 16.44 -5.13 -19.40
C LYS A 66 15.96 -4.74 -18.00
N ALA A 67 16.59 -5.29 -16.95
CA ALA A 67 16.25 -4.96 -15.57
C ALA A 67 16.42 -3.45 -15.34
N LEU A 68 15.31 -2.75 -15.09
CA LEU A 68 15.32 -1.34 -14.73
C LEU A 68 15.47 -1.23 -13.21
N ASN A 69 16.70 -1.03 -12.75
CA ASN A 69 16.96 -0.67 -11.36
C ASN A 69 16.58 0.79 -11.14
N LYS A 70 15.31 1.04 -10.83
CA LYS A 70 14.83 2.37 -10.46
C LYS A 70 14.72 2.47 -8.94
N MET A 71 15.77 2.97 -8.31
CA MET A 71 15.77 3.27 -6.88
C MET A 71 14.97 4.54 -6.64
N HIS A 72 13.76 4.40 -6.10
CA HIS A 72 13.00 5.53 -5.59
C HIS A 72 13.45 5.80 -4.15
N SER A 73 14.36 6.76 -3.99
CA SER A 73 14.72 7.27 -2.67
C SER A 73 13.49 7.98 -2.07
N PRO A 74 13.10 7.69 -0.82
CA PRO A 74 12.09 8.49 -0.16
C PRO A 74 12.57 9.94 -0.16
N THR A 75 11.65 10.86 -0.46
CA THR A 75 11.87 12.28 -0.78
C THR A 75 12.58 13.12 0.30
N MET A 76 13.14 12.50 1.33
CA MET A 76 13.84 13.14 2.46
C MET A 76 15.37 13.12 2.35
N MET A 77 15.99 12.49 1.34
CA MET A 77 17.45 12.41 1.19
C MET A 77 18.04 13.17 -0.01
N ASN A 78 17.27 14.02 -0.70
CA ASN A 78 17.79 14.79 -1.84
C ASN A 78 17.79 16.31 -1.56
N GLN A 79 18.49 16.71 -0.51
CA GLN A 79 18.97 18.08 -0.32
C GLN A 79 20.49 18.05 -0.23
N GLY A 80 21.14 18.39 -1.33
CA GLY A 80 22.57 18.57 -1.52
C GLY A 80 22.80 19.25 -2.85
#